data_AF-A0A7W9WDY8-F1
#
_entry.id   AF-A0A7W9WDY8-F1
#
_cell.length_a   1.000
_cell.length_b   1.000
_cell.length_c   1.000
_cell.angle_alpha   90.00
_cell.angle_beta   90.00
_cell.angle_gamma   90.00
#
_symmetry.space_group_name_H-M   'P 1'
#
loop_
_entity.id
_entity.type
_entity.pdbx_description
1 polymer ?
#
loop_
_entity_poly.entity_id
_entity_poly.type
_entity_poly.pdbx_seq_one_letter_code
_entity_poly.pdbx_strand_id
1 'polypeptide(L)'
;MAPQEVADLFDAVQRQPFDDNKLPIIRGALQDAAISADDARRFVSTLSFDRNRIELAKYLYTHVADRQNFYRVYEALQYPSSIREVQQYVESYHR
;
A
#
# COMPACT_ATOMS: atom_id res chain seq x y z
N MET A 1 -9.25 9.62 5.07
CA MET A 1 -8.29 9.94 6.15
C MET A 1 -7.77 11.35 5.93
N ALA A 2 -7.65 12.17 6.97
CA ALA A 2 -7.07 13.50 6.86
C ALA A 2 -5.53 13.42 6.66
N PRO A 3 -4.88 14.39 5.99
CA PRO A 3 -3.44 14.34 5.73
C PRO A 3 -2.58 14.19 6.99
N GLN A 4 -3.00 14.81 8.11
CA GLN A 4 -2.30 14.69 9.38
C GLN A 4 -2.38 13.25 9.94
N GLU A 5 -3.56 12.62 9.88
CA GLU A 5 -3.74 11.24 10.35
C GLU A 5 -2.90 10.25 9.53
N VAL A 6 -2.76 10.48 8.22
CA VAL A 6 -1.88 9.69 7.35
C VAL A 6 -0.41 9.86 7.78
N ALA A 7 0.02 11.09 8.09
CA ALA A 7 1.38 11.35 8.54
C ALA A 7 1.67 10.66 9.88
N ASP A 8 0.76 10.76 10.84
CA ASP A 8 0.90 10.12 12.15
C ASP A 8 0.96 8.59 12.03
N LEU A 9 0.12 8.01 11.16
CA LEU A 9 0.15 6.58 10.84
C LEU A 9 1.49 6.18 10.18
N PHE A 10 1.98 6.96 9.23
CA PHE A 10 3.26 6.70 8.57
C PHE A 10 4.42 6.67 9.57
N ASP A 11 4.46 7.62 10.50
CA ASP A 11 5.46 7.67 11.57
C ASP A 11 5.36 6.45 12.50
N ALA A 12 4.14 6.04 12.86
CA ALA A 12 3.91 4.85 13.69
C ALA A 12 4.42 3.57 13.01
N VAL A 13 4.21 3.44 11.69
CA VAL A 13 4.66 2.32 10.87
C VAL A 13 6.19 2.30 10.73
N GLN A 14 6.82 3.45 10.50
CA GLN A 14 8.29 3.56 10.35
C GLN A 14 9.06 3.20 11.63
N ARG A 15 8.44 3.41 12.80
CA ARG A 15 9.03 3.00 14.10
C ARG A 15 9.06 1.48 14.29
N GLN A 16 8.32 0.71 13.50
CA GLN A 16 8.33 -0.74 13.60
C GLN A 16 9.51 -1.34 12.84
N PRO A 17 10.28 -2.27 13.44
CA PRO A 17 11.46 -2.85 12.80
C PRO A 17 11.11 -3.88 11.72
N PHE A 18 9.98 -4.58 11.84
CA PHE A 18 9.63 -5.73 11.00
C PHE A 18 8.30 -5.53 10.27
N ASP A 19 8.20 -6.07 9.06
CA ASP A 19 6.98 -6.02 8.24
C ASP A 19 5.76 -6.64 8.95
N ASP A 20 5.98 -7.72 9.69
CA ASP A 20 4.92 -8.42 10.45
C ASP A 20 4.28 -7.52 11.51
N ASN A 21 5.01 -6.51 12.00
CA ASN A 21 4.48 -5.50 12.92
C ASN A 21 3.85 -4.32 12.16
N LYS A 22 4.36 -3.98 10.97
CA LYS A 22 3.85 -2.88 10.14
C LYS A 22 2.48 -3.19 9.53
N LEU A 23 2.33 -4.38 8.95
CA LEU A 23 1.13 -4.80 8.22
C LEU A 23 -0.17 -4.69 9.04
N PRO A 24 -0.28 -5.20 10.28
CA PRO A 24 -1.52 -5.10 11.05
C PRO A 24 -1.87 -3.65 11.40
N ILE A 25 -0.88 -2.78 11.66
CA ILE A 25 -1.10 -1.36 11.93
C ILE A 25 -1.69 -0.67 10.69
N ILE A 26 -1.08 -0.89 9.52
CA ILE A 26 -1.55 -0.30 8.26
C ILE A 26 -2.97 -0.78 7.94
N ARG A 27 -3.21 -2.09 8.02
CA ARG A 27 -4.52 -2.68 7.68
C ARG A 27 -5.61 -2.20 8.64
N GLY A 28 -5.34 -2.19 9.94
CA GLY A 28 -6.29 -1.72 10.95
C GLY A 28 -6.67 -0.25 10.79
N ALA A 29 -5.68 0.62 10.55
CA ALA A 29 -5.93 2.05 10.38
C ALA A 29 -6.66 2.39 9.06
N LEU A 30 -6.48 1.58 8.02
CA LEU A 30 -7.06 1.81 6.70
C LEU A 30 -8.35 1.03 6.44
N GLN A 31 -8.81 0.21 7.38
CA GLN A 31 -10.00 -0.63 7.22
C GLN A 31 -11.23 0.16 6.74
N ASP A 32 -11.50 1.31 7.36
CA ASP A 32 -12.64 2.17 7.03
C ASP A 32 -12.22 3.53 6.45
N ALA A 33 -10.98 3.61 5.95
CA ALA A 33 -10.41 4.86 5.47
C ALA A 33 -9.87 4.75 4.05
N ALA A 34 -10.04 5.83 3.29
CA ALA A 34 -9.40 6.01 1.99
C ALA A 34 -8.20 6.95 2.07
N ILE A 35 -7.16 6.63 1.30
CA ILE A 35 -5.92 7.41 1.15
C ILE A 35 -5.62 7.68 -0.33
N SER A 36 -4.62 8.52 -0.60
CA SER A 36 -4.15 8.75 -1.97
C SER A 36 -3.28 7.60 -2.48
N ALA A 37 -3.15 7.47 -3.80
CA ALA A 37 -2.22 6.55 -4.43
C ALA A 37 -0.76 6.83 -4.04
N ASP A 38 -0.41 8.10 -3.82
CA ASP A 38 0.92 8.50 -3.33
C ASP A 38 1.18 8.00 -1.92
N ASP A 39 0.20 8.10 -1.03
CA ASP A 39 0.32 7.56 0.33
C ASP A 39 0.36 6.04 0.32
N ALA A 40 -0.43 5.39 -0.54
CA ALA A 40 -0.36 3.95 -0.73
C ALA A 40 1.06 3.50 -1.18
N ARG A 41 1.65 4.20 -2.16
CA ARG A 41 3.04 3.95 -2.60
C ARG A 41 4.02 4.12 -1.44
N ARG A 42 3.85 5.15 -0.61
CA ARG A 42 4.68 5.38 0.59
C ARG A 42 4.55 4.23 1.59
N PHE A 43 3.33 3.78 1.90
CA PHE A 43 3.11 2.63 2.79
C PHE A 43 3.75 1.34 2.26
N VAL A 44 3.55 1.03 0.98
CA VAL A 44 4.18 -0.14 0.34
C VAL A 44 5.71 -0.05 0.41
N SER A 45 6.27 1.14 0.17
CA SER A 45 7.71 1.37 0.25
C SER A 45 8.31 1.17 1.63
N THR A 46 7.50 1.18 2.71
CA THR A 46 7.98 0.97 4.09
C THR A 46 8.35 -0.48 4.39
N LEU A 47 7.87 -1.44 3.58
CA LEU A 47 8.07 -2.87 3.80
C LEU A 47 9.41 -3.32 3.23
N SER A 48 10.05 -4.28 3.91
CA SER A 48 11.36 -4.80 3.51
C SER A 48 11.23 -5.92 2.48
N PHE A 49 10.24 -6.80 2.62
CA PHE A 49 10.07 -7.96 1.74
C PHE A 49 9.12 -7.67 0.60
N ASP A 50 9.55 -7.96 -0.62
CA ASP A 50 8.75 -7.67 -1.81
C ASP A 50 7.42 -8.44 -1.85
N ARG A 51 7.39 -9.67 -1.31
CA ARG A 51 6.14 -10.42 -1.09
C ARG A 51 5.14 -9.61 -0.25
N ASN A 52 5.59 -8.97 0.82
CA ASN A 52 4.71 -8.16 1.66
C ASN A 52 4.28 -6.87 0.94
N ARG A 53 5.15 -6.31 0.10
CA ARG A 53 4.83 -5.16 -0.76
C ARG A 53 3.70 -5.49 -1.73
N ILE A 54 3.76 -6.65 -2.40
CA ILE A 54 2.70 -7.15 -3.29
C ILE A 54 1.38 -7.28 -2.52
N GLU A 55 1.40 -7.99 -1.39
CA GLU A 55 0.19 -8.23 -0.58
C GLU A 55 -0.44 -6.94 -0.06
N LEU A 56 0.38 -5.97 0.38
CA LEU A 56 -0.12 -4.67 0.79
C LEU A 56 -0.64 -3.85 -0.40
N ALA A 57 0.04 -3.86 -1.54
CA ALA A 57 -0.40 -3.14 -2.73
C ALA A 57 -1.80 -3.63 -3.18
N LYS A 58 -2.00 -4.96 -3.27
CA LYS A 58 -3.30 -5.54 -3.61
C LYS A 58 -4.40 -5.13 -2.63
N TYR A 59 -4.11 -5.14 -1.32
CA TYR A 59 -5.03 -4.68 -0.29
C TYR A 59 -5.41 -3.21 -0.53
N LEU A 60 -4.42 -2.33 -0.64
CA LEU A 60 -4.61 -0.89 -0.75
C LEU A 60 -5.36 -0.46 -2.01
N TYR A 61 -5.40 -1.27 -3.07
CA TYR A 61 -6.12 -0.94 -4.30
C TYR A 61 -7.59 -0.56 -4.03
N THR A 62 -8.25 -1.23 -3.09
CA THR A 62 -9.64 -0.92 -2.74
C THR A 62 -9.79 0.31 -1.82
N HIS A 63 -8.72 0.68 -1.11
CA HIS A 63 -8.64 1.78 -0.15
C HIS A 63 -7.98 3.05 -0.71
N VAL A 64 -7.68 3.09 -2.00
CA VAL A 64 -7.19 4.30 -2.69
C VAL A 64 -8.36 5.09 -3.27
N ALA A 65 -8.43 6.38 -2.95
CA ALA A 65 -9.47 7.30 -3.41
C ALA A 65 -9.30 7.70 -4.89
N ASP A 66 -8.06 7.87 -5.35
CA ASP A 66 -7.69 8.27 -6.70
C ASP A 66 -7.12 7.09 -7.50
N ARG A 67 -7.93 6.06 -7.73
CA ARG A 67 -7.51 4.79 -8.37
C ARG A 67 -6.85 4.96 -9.74
N GLN A 68 -7.19 6.02 -10.48
CA GLN A 68 -6.53 6.36 -11.74
C GLN A 68 -5.01 6.61 -11.59
N ASN A 69 -4.56 6.96 -10.39
CA ASN A 69 -3.15 7.19 -10.06
C ASN A 69 -2.47 5.96 -9.45
N PHE A 70 -3.17 4.82 -9.33
CA PHE A 70 -2.65 3.64 -8.65
C PHE A 70 -1.36 3.07 -9.27
N TYR A 71 -1.09 3.38 -10.55
CA TYR A 71 0.16 3.02 -11.22
C TYR A 71 1.42 3.48 -10.46
N ARG A 72 1.33 4.54 -9.65
CA ARG A 72 2.44 5.03 -8.82
C ARG A 72 2.88 4.00 -7.77
N VAL A 73 1.97 3.15 -7.29
CA VAL A 73 2.28 2.09 -6.32
C VAL A 73 3.26 1.07 -6.89
N TYR A 74 3.32 0.91 -8.22
CA TYR A 74 4.24 -0.02 -8.87
C TYR A 74 5.71 0.36 -8.67
N GLU A 75 6.03 1.64 -8.48
CA GLU A 75 7.38 2.11 -8.16
C GLU A 75 7.88 1.59 -6.81
N ALA A 76 6.97 1.18 -5.92
CA ALA A 76 7.31 0.62 -4.64
C ALA A 76 7.64 -0.88 -4.72
N LEU A 77 7.48 -1.55 -5.86
CA LEU A 77 7.76 -2.99 -6.03
C LEU A 77 9.19 -3.19 -6.54
N GLN A 78 9.88 -4.21 -6.04
CA GLN A 78 11.30 -4.45 -6.32
C GLN A 78 11.54 -5.18 -7.64
N TYR A 79 10.61 -6.05 -8.07
CA TYR A 79 10.80 -6.89 -9.24
C TYR A 79 9.73 -6.68 -10.32
N PRO A 80 10.08 -6.80 -11.60
CA PRO A 80 9.10 -6.75 -12.70
C PRO A 80 7.99 -7.79 -12.59
N SER A 81 8.28 -8.98 -12.04
CA SER A 81 7.27 -10.02 -11.78
C SER A 81 6.21 -9.55 -10.80
N SER A 82 6.63 -8.83 -9.77
CA SER A 82 5.77 -8.29 -8.72
C SER A 82 4.86 -7.19 -9.25
N ILE A 83 5.40 -6.31 -10.10
CA ILE A 83 4.62 -5.31 -10.83
C ILE A 83 3.54 -5.99 -11.68
N ARG A 84 3.91 -7.00 -12.47
CA ARG A 84 2.95 -7.76 -13.30
C ARG A 84 1.88 -8.42 -12.44
N GLU A 85 2.22 -9.00 -11.30
CA GLU A 85 1.27 -9.66 -10.42
C GLU A 85 0.24 -8.67 -9.85
N VAL A 86 0.68 -7.49 -9.39
CA VAL A 86 -0.23 -6.45 -8.90
C VAL A 86 -1.07 -5.88 -10.05
N GLN A 87 -0.49 -5.67 -11.23
CA GLN A 87 -1.24 -5.24 -12.43
C GLN A 87 -2.34 -6.23 -12.80
N GLN A 88 -2.05 -7.52 -12.84
CA GLN A 88 -3.03 -8.56 -13.13
C GLN A 88 -4.17 -8.59 -12.10
N TYR A 89 -3.86 -8.35 -10.83
CA TYR A 89 -4.88 -8.21 -9.79
C TYR A 89 -5.77 -6.98 -10.00
N VAL A 90 -5.19 -5.83 -10.35
CA VAL A 90 -5.96 -4.61 -10.65
C VAL A 90 -6.87 -4.81 -11.87
N GLU A 91 -6.36 -5.45 -12.92
CA GLU A 91 -7.13 -5.75 -14.14
C GLU A 91 -8.27 -6.74 -13.89
N SER A 92 -8.10 -7.71 -13.00
CA SER A 92 -9.15 -8.68 -12.67
C SER A 92 -10.25 -8.07 -11.80
N TYR A 93 -9.94 -7.04 -11.01
CA TYR A 93 -10.91 -6.35 -10.16
C TYR A 93 -11.95 -5.52 -10.96
N HIS A 94 -11.63 -5.15 -12.20
CA HIS A 94 -12.52 -4.39 -13.07
C HIS A 94 -13.51 -5.25 -13.87
N ARG A 95 -13.43 -6.57 -13.77
CA ARG A 95 -14.33 -7.52 -14.46
C ARG A 95 -15.46 -7.94 -13.54
#